data_AF-A0A350ILM4-F1
#
_entry.id   AF-A0A350ILM4-F1
#
_cell.length_a   1.000
_cell.length_b   1.000
_cell.length_c   1.000
_cell.angle_alpha   90.00
_cell.angle_beta   90.00
_cell.angle_gamma   90.00
#
_symmetry.space_group_name_H-M   'P 1'
#
loop_
_entity.id
_entity.type
_entity.pdbx_description
1 polymer ?
#
loop_
_entity_poly.entity_id
_entity_poly.type
_entity_poly.pdbx_seq_one_letter_code
_entity_poly.pdbx_strand_id
1 'polypeptide(L)'
;MDVPKTYSEFRKFAEKNELKTRDVLTYYFDNINSRQNLNSFITLREKEDLIQEAEKSDQLFKEGRPRKLEGMIIAIKDNISTKGLRTTCGSKMLENFLPVYNATVIERILSEGGIIIGKTNMDEFAMGSSNETSYFGPVHHPLDFDYVPGGSSGGSAVAVAANFCQTALGSDTGGSIRQPASLCGNIGLKPTYGRVSRYGLVA
;
A
#
# COMPACT_ATOMS: atom_id res chain seq x y z
N MET A 1 14.70 -14.66 -4.87
CA MET A 1 14.49 -13.92 -6.14
C MET A 1 14.90 -12.48 -5.89
N ASP A 2 15.67 -11.87 -6.78
CA ASP A 2 16.02 -10.45 -6.67
C ASP A 2 14.88 -9.64 -7.30
N VAL A 3 13.91 -9.23 -6.49
CA VAL A 3 12.79 -8.41 -6.98
C VAL A 3 13.32 -7.01 -7.25
N PRO A 4 13.02 -6.41 -8.42
CA PRO A 4 13.53 -5.09 -8.78
C PRO A 4 13.18 -4.03 -7.74
N LYS A 5 14.14 -3.13 -7.48
CA LYS A 5 14.00 -2.08 -6.46
C LYS A 5 13.00 -1.00 -6.86
N THR A 6 12.72 -0.87 -8.15
CA THR A 6 11.79 0.14 -8.67
C THR A 6 10.75 -0.48 -9.60
N TYR A 7 9.57 0.14 -9.67
CA TYR A 7 8.55 -0.26 -10.64
C TYR A 7 9.03 -0.13 -12.09
N SER A 8 9.84 0.89 -12.40
CA SER A 8 10.38 1.09 -13.75
C SER A 8 11.29 -0.07 -14.19
N GLU A 9 12.07 -0.65 -13.27
CA GLU A 9 12.86 -1.85 -13.55
C GLU A 9 11.98 -3.09 -13.68
N PHE A 10 11.04 -3.29 -12.74
CA PHE A 10 10.04 -4.36 -12.84
C PHE A 10 9.36 -4.35 -14.21
N ARG A 11 8.88 -3.19 -14.65
CA ARG A 11 8.18 -3.03 -15.92
C ARG A 11 9.05 -3.46 -17.11
N LYS A 12 10.33 -3.08 -17.13
CA LYS A 12 11.26 -3.50 -18.20
C LYS A 12 11.44 -5.01 -18.25
N PHE A 13 11.55 -5.68 -17.11
CA PHE A 13 11.66 -7.14 -17.05
C PHE A 13 10.35 -7.83 -17.43
N ALA A 14 9.21 -7.29 -16.99
CA ALA A 14 7.89 -7.82 -17.34
C ALA A 14 7.57 -7.70 -18.83
N GLU A 15 7.90 -6.57 -19.47
CA GLU A 15 7.75 -6.35 -20.92
C GLU A 15 8.59 -7.33 -21.75
N LYS A 16 9.74 -7.78 -21.22
CA LYS A 16 10.58 -8.82 -21.84
C LYS A 16 10.19 -10.24 -21.46
N ASN A 17 9.15 -10.40 -20.64
CA ASN A 17 8.72 -11.69 -20.10
C ASN A 17 9.81 -12.40 -19.25
N GLU A 18 10.74 -11.63 -18.67
CA GLU A 18 11.85 -12.11 -17.82
C GLU A 18 11.45 -12.19 -16.34
N LEU A 19 10.40 -11.48 -15.94
CA LEU A 19 9.85 -11.50 -14.58
C LEU A 19 8.32 -11.44 -14.62
N LYS A 20 7.66 -12.20 -13.75
CA LYS A 20 6.20 -12.23 -13.65
C LYS A 20 5.69 -11.41 -12.48
N THR A 21 4.57 -10.73 -12.69
CA THR A 21 3.77 -10.06 -11.67
C THR A 21 3.42 -11.04 -10.55
N ARG A 22 3.03 -12.27 -10.91
CA ARG A 22 2.71 -13.34 -9.94
C ARG A 22 3.88 -13.66 -9.01
N ASP A 23 5.10 -13.69 -9.54
CA ASP A 23 6.29 -14.02 -8.77
C ASP A 23 6.64 -12.89 -7.79
N VAL A 24 6.53 -11.64 -8.24
CA VAL A 24 6.73 -10.44 -7.40
C VAL A 24 5.68 -10.38 -6.29
N LEU A 25 4.42 -10.66 -6.60
CA LEU A 25 3.35 -10.74 -5.61
C LEU A 25 3.63 -11.82 -4.56
N THR A 26 4.08 -13.00 -5.01
CA THR A 26 4.44 -14.12 -4.12
C THR A 26 5.56 -13.71 -3.17
N TYR A 27 6.61 -13.08 -3.69
CA TYR A 27 7.71 -12.55 -2.90
C TYR A 27 7.25 -11.57 -1.81
N TYR A 28 6.34 -10.65 -2.12
CA TYR A 28 5.82 -9.71 -1.13
C TYR A 28 4.99 -10.39 -0.05
N PHE A 29 4.15 -11.37 -0.40
CA PHE A 29 3.42 -12.14 0.61
C PHE A 29 4.36 -12.94 1.52
N ASP A 30 5.43 -13.51 0.98
CA ASP A 30 6.40 -14.26 1.79
C ASP A 30 7.15 -13.33 2.78
N ASN A 31 7.47 -12.11 2.36
CA ASN A 31 8.03 -11.08 3.25
C ASN A 31 7.03 -10.63 4.31
N ILE A 32 5.77 -10.40 3.94
CA ILE A 32 4.71 -10.04 4.90
C ILE A 32 4.55 -11.13 5.94
N ASN A 33 4.49 -12.40 5.52
CA ASN A 33 4.31 -13.54 6.41
C ASN A 33 5.49 -13.74 7.37
N SER A 34 6.72 -13.52 6.92
CA SER A 34 7.91 -13.64 7.78
C SER A 34 8.09 -12.48 8.75
N ARG A 35 7.39 -11.35 8.54
CA ARG A 35 7.56 -10.11 9.31
C ARG A 35 6.23 -9.50 9.75
N GLN A 36 5.26 -10.35 10.09
CA GLN A 36 3.94 -9.94 10.58
C GLN A 36 4.02 -9.09 11.87
N ASN A 37 5.10 -9.28 12.65
CA ASN A 37 5.41 -8.50 13.84
C ASN A 37 5.59 -7.00 13.58
N LEU A 38 5.77 -6.55 12.33
CA LEU A 38 5.78 -5.12 12.00
C LEU A 38 4.39 -4.47 12.00
N ASN A 39 3.32 -5.27 11.97
CA ASN A 39 1.92 -4.82 12.06
C ASN A 39 1.52 -3.71 11.06
N SER A 40 2.13 -3.71 9.87
CA SER A 40 1.95 -2.64 8.87
C SER A 40 0.61 -2.68 8.11
N PHE A 41 -0.15 -3.78 8.20
CA PHE A 41 -1.45 -3.96 7.54
C PHE A 41 -2.57 -4.23 8.55
N ILE A 42 -3.71 -3.57 8.37
CA ILE A 42 -4.96 -3.86 9.11
C ILE A 42 -5.79 -4.91 8.36
N THR A 43 -5.80 -4.84 7.04
CA THR A 43 -6.56 -5.77 6.19
C THR A 43 -5.69 -6.13 4.99
N LEU A 44 -5.37 -7.40 4.83
CA LEU A 44 -4.78 -7.92 3.60
C LEU A 44 -5.87 -8.54 2.74
N ARG A 45 -5.74 -8.44 1.42
CA ARG A 45 -6.57 -9.23 0.51
C ARG A 45 -6.02 -10.65 0.45
N GLU A 46 -6.90 -11.60 0.14
CA GLU A 46 -6.51 -12.99 -0.01
C GLU A 46 -5.51 -13.14 -1.15
N LYS A 47 -4.42 -13.89 -0.88
CA LYS A 47 -3.33 -14.09 -1.85
C LYS A 47 -3.86 -14.71 -3.14
N GLU A 48 -4.77 -15.67 -3.05
CA GLU A 48 -5.31 -16.39 -4.21
C GLU A 48 -6.06 -15.46 -5.19
N ASP A 49 -6.86 -14.53 -4.66
CA ASP A 49 -7.55 -13.53 -5.49
C ASP A 49 -6.56 -12.64 -6.25
N LEU A 50 -5.47 -12.26 -5.57
CA LEU A 50 -4.43 -11.42 -6.16
C LEU A 50 -3.57 -12.17 -7.17
N ILE A 51 -3.37 -13.48 -7.01
CA ILE A 51 -2.67 -14.31 -8.01
C ILE A 51 -3.41 -14.28 -9.33
N GLN A 52 -4.74 -14.38 -9.33
CA GLN A 52 -5.54 -14.29 -10.55
C GLN A 52 -5.44 -12.90 -11.22
N GLU A 53 -5.36 -11.82 -10.44
CA GLU A 53 -5.11 -10.47 -10.96
C GLU A 53 -3.72 -10.34 -11.57
N ALA A 54 -2.71 -10.91 -10.90
CA ALA A 54 -1.33 -10.92 -11.36
C ALA A 54 -1.13 -11.71 -12.65
N GLU A 55 -1.79 -12.87 -12.79
CA GLU A 55 -1.73 -13.67 -14.03
C GLU A 55 -2.39 -12.95 -15.21
N LYS A 56 -3.48 -12.20 -14.98
CA LYS A 56 -4.09 -11.34 -16.01
C LYS A 56 -3.13 -10.21 -16.42
N SER A 57 -2.44 -9.59 -15.47
CA SER A 57 -1.40 -8.60 -15.75
C SER A 57 -0.26 -9.20 -16.59
N ASP A 58 0.20 -10.40 -16.24
CA ASP A 58 1.26 -11.10 -16.97
C ASP A 58 0.86 -11.41 -18.43
N GLN A 59 -0.41 -11.72 -18.67
CA GLN A 59 -0.94 -11.89 -20.02
C GLN A 59 -0.95 -10.57 -20.80
N LEU A 60 -1.33 -9.44 -20.18
CA LEU A 60 -1.31 -8.12 -20.82
C LEU A 60 0.11 -7.66 -21.18
N PHE A 61 1.11 -7.96 -20.33
CA PHE A 61 2.52 -7.76 -20.67
C PHE A 61 2.93 -8.59 -21.88
N LYS A 62 2.61 -9.89 -21.88
CA LYS A 62 2.94 -10.81 -22.98
C LYS A 62 2.32 -10.39 -24.32
N GLU A 63 1.13 -9.82 -24.28
CA GLU A 63 0.41 -9.32 -25.47
C GLU A 63 0.92 -7.95 -25.95
N GLY A 64 1.86 -7.31 -25.24
CA GLY A 64 2.34 -5.98 -25.57
C GLY A 64 1.31 -4.88 -25.32
N ARG A 65 0.37 -5.07 -24.40
CA ARG A 65 -0.69 -4.11 -24.04
C ARG A 65 -0.71 -3.69 -22.56
N PRO A 66 0.45 -3.47 -21.88
CA PRO A 66 0.43 -3.09 -20.48
C PRO A 66 -0.11 -1.67 -20.27
N ARG A 67 -1.02 -1.49 -19.31
CA ARG A 67 -1.47 -0.17 -18.82
C ARG A 67 -0.37 0.54 -18.04
N LYS A 68 -0.59 1.79 -17.59
CA LYS A 68 0.49 2.59 -16.95
C LYS A 68 1.00 2.01 -15.64
N LEU A 69 0.12 1.39 -14.86
CA LEU A 69 0.42 0.77 -13.57
C LEU A 69 0.27 -0.75 -13.62
N GLU A 70 0.27 -1.35 -14.81
CA GLU A 70 0.09 -2.79 -14.98
C GLU A 70 1.01 -3.57 -14.04
N GLY A 71 0.42 -4.45 -13.24
CA GLY A 71 1.11 -5.33 -12.30
C GLY A 71 1.80 -4.63 -11.13
N MET A 72 1.63 -3.32 -10.94
CA MET A 72 2.16 -2.64 -9.75
C MET A 72 1.40 -3.10 -8.51
N ILE A 73 2.08 -3.65 -7.51
CA ILE A 73 1.52 -4.03 -6.21
C ILE A 73 1.57 -2.80 -5.29
N ILE A 74 0.38 -2.34 -4.88
CA ILE A 74 0.19 -1.08 -4.17
C ILE A 74 -0.49 -1.33 -2.83
N ALA A 75 0.06 -0.79 -1.75
CA ALA A 75 -0.59 -0.75 -0.45
C ALA A 75 -1.35 0.57 -0.23
N ILE A 76 -2.49 0.55 0.43
CA ILE A 76 -3.37 1.73 0.55
C ILE A 76 -3.60 2.05 2.02
N LYS A 77 -3.31 3.28 2.47
CA LYS A 77 -3.65 3.69 3.84
C LYS A 77 -5.12 3.51 4.16
N ASP A 78 -5.39 3.04 5.38
CA ASP A 78 -6.72 2.56 5.75
C ASP A 78 -7.82 3.61 5.84
N ASN A 79 -7.50 4.91 5.81
CA ASN A 79 -8.48 6.00 5.71
C ASN A 79 -8.89 6.36 4.28
N ILE A 80 -8.47 5.57 3.28
CA ILE A 80 -8.89 5.71 1.90
C ILE A 80 -9.92 4.61 1.61
N SER A 81 -11.11 5.03 1.17
CA SER A 81 -12.24 4.15 0.87
C SER A 81 -11.95 3.24 -0.32
N THR A 82 -12.09 1.93 -0.11
CA THR A 82 -11.98 0.90 -1.15
C THR A 82 -13.22 0.02 -1.10
N LYS A 83 -13.97 -0.05 -2.20
CA LYS A 83 -15.23 -0.78 -2.29
C LYS A 83 -15.02 -2.26 -1.94
N GLY A 84 -15.81 -2.77 -1.00
CA GLY A 84 -15.75 -4.18 -0.59
C GLY A 84 -14.49 -4.57 0.21
N LEU A 85 -13.59 -3.63 0.52
CA LEU A 85 -12.42 -3.85 1.35
C LEU A 85 -12.50 -3.01 2.62
N ARG A 86 -12.42 -3.69 3.77
CA ARG A 86 -12.63 -3.10 5.10
C ARG A 86 -11.78 -1.84 5.29
N THR A 87 -12.40 -0.76 5.75
CA THR A 87 -11.79 0.57 5.86
C THR A 87 -12.11 1.12 7.25
N THR A 88 -11.15 1.10 8.15
CA THR A 88 -11.37 1.33 9.60
C THR A 88 -10.80 2.65 10.11
N CYS A 89 -9.96 3.31 9.31
CA CYS A 89 -9.20 4.49 9.72
C CYS A 89 -8.35 4.26 10.98
N GLY A 90 -7.93 3.01 11.26
CA GLY A 90 -7.23 2.65 12.50
C GLY A 90 -8.10 2.75 13.77
N SER A 91 -9.43 2.85 13.63
CA SER A 91 -10.37 3.10 14.73
C SER A 91 -11.29 1.91 14.99
N LYS A 92 -11.63 1.71 16.27
CA LYS A 92 -12.72 0.82 16.68
C LYS A 92 -14.07 1.24 16.10
N MET A 93 -14.29 2.54 15.93
CA MET A 93 -15.56 3.10 15.43
C MET A 93 -15.96 2.52 14.06
N LEU A 94 -14.97 2.24 13.21
CA LEU A 94 -15.18 1.74 11.85
C LEU A 94 -14.62 0.31 11.66
N GLU A 95 -14.42 -0.44 12.74
CA GLU A 95 -13.73 -1.75 12.69
C GLU A 95 -14.37 -2.75 11.72
N ASN A 96 -15.69 -2.64 11.49
CA ASN A 96 -16.48 -3.50 10.61
C ASN A 96 -17.01 -2.75 9.37
N PHE A 97 -16.51 -1.53 9.09
CA PHE A 97 -17.00 -0.74 7.96
C PHE A 97 -16.47 -1.30 6.63
N LEU A 98 -17.40 -1.70 5.77
CA LEU A 98 -17.17 -2.10 4.38
C LEU A 98 -17.71 -1.02 3.44
N PRO A 99 -16.86 -0.21 2.80
CA PRO A 99 -17.33 0.82 1.89
C PRO A 99 -18.07 0.25 0.67
N VAL A 100 -19.11 0.96 0.24
CA VAL A 100 -19.90 0.63 -0.96
C VAL A 100 -19.37 1.31 -2.23
N TYR A 101 -18.33 2.13 -2.11
CA TYR A 101 -17.75 2.90 -3.20
C TYR A 101 -16.22 3.01 -3.08
N ASN A 102 -15.56 3.22 -4.22
CA ASN A 102 -14.13 3.49 -4.29
C ASN A 102 -13.85 4.98 -4.15
N ALA A 103 -12.76 5.35 -3.48
CA ALA A 103 -12.19 6.68 -3.62
C ALA A 103 -11.70 6.91 -5.06
N THR A 104 -11.65 8.17 -5.52
CA THR A 104 -11.22 8.50 -6.89
C THR A 104 -9.82 7.96 -7.21
N VAL A 105 -8.92 7.96 -6.23
CA VAL A 105 -7.55 7.43 -6.39
C VAL A 105 -7.55 5.92 -6.63
N ILE A 106 -8.47 5.19 -5.98
CA ILE A 106 -8.62 3.75 -6.14
C ILE A 106 -9.15 3.41 -7.53
N GLU A 107 -10.17 4.13 -8.00
CA GLU A 107 -10.68 3.96 -9.37
C GLU A 107 -9.59 4.17 -10.42
N ARG A 108 -8.77 5.21 -10.26
CA ARG A 108 -7.65 5.50 -11.16
C ARG A 108 -6.60 4.40 -11.14
N ILE A 109 -6.20 3.93 -9.95
CA ILE A 109 -5.24 2.83 -9.81
C ILE A 109 -5.73 1.58 -10.54
N LEU A 110 -6.97 1.16 -10.27
CA LEU A 110 -7.54 -0.04 -10.86
C LEU A 110 -7.69 0.08 -12.38
N SER A 111 -8.10 1.27 -12.86
CA SER A 111 -8.23 1.53 -14.31
C SER A 111 -6.90 1.42 -15.07
N GLU A 112 -5.78 1.71 -14.39
CA GLU A 112 -4.44 1.68 -14.96
C GLU A 112 -3.69 0.37 -14.64
N GLY A 113 -4.38 -0.64 -14.09
CA GLY A 113 -3.85 -1.98 -13.89
C GLY A 113 -3.03 -2.20 -12.62
N GLY A 114 -3.10 -1.28 -11.67
CA GLY A 114 -2.49 -1.48 -10.36
C GLY A 114 -3.27 -2.51 -9.54
N ILE A 115 -2.53 -3.34 -8.80
CA ILE A 115 -3.04 -4.39 -7.93
C ILE A 115 -2.93 -3.90 -6.50
N ILE A 116 -4.07 -3.70 -5.84
CA ILE A 116 -4.10 -3.30 -4.42
C ILE A 116 -3.89 -4.54 -3.57
N ILE A 117 -2.85 -4.59 -2.74
CA ILE A 117 -2.53 -5.75 -1.89
C ILE A 117 -3.33 -5.74 -0.58
N GLY A 118 -3.67 -4.56 -0.07
CA GLY A 118 -4.35 -4.42 1.21
C GLY A 118 -4.37 -2.99 1.75
N LYS A 119 -4.82 -2.87 3.00
CA LYS A 119 -4.98 -1.64 3.76
C LYS A 119 -3.91 -1.53 4.84
N THR A 120 -3.08 -0.49 4.77
CA THR A 120 -2.00 -0.28 5.74
C THR A 120 -2.51 0.37 7.01
N ASN A 121 -1.91 -0.02 8.13
CA ASN A 121 -2.17 0.54 9.45
C ASN A 121 -1.77 2.03 9.52
N MET A 122 -2.35 2.74 10.50
CA MET A 122 -2.25 4.20 10.65
C MET A 122 -2.62 4.64 12.07
N ASP A 123 -2.23 5.85 12.48
CA ASP A 123 -2.83 6.48 13.66
C ASP A 123 -4.34 6.65 13.48
N GLU A 124 -5.09 6.52 14.58
CA GLU A 124 -6.55 6.58 14.57
C GLU A 124 -7.03 7.91 13.95
N PHE A 125 -7.91 7.82 12.95
CA PHE A 125 -8.41 8.95 12.16
C PHE A 125 -7.33 9.90 11.62
N ALA A 126 -6.14 9.37 11.35
CA ALA A 126 -4.98 10.10 10.86
C ALA A 126 -4.40 11.12 11.86
N MET A 127 -4.79 11.05 13.14
CA MET A 127 -4.38 11.98 14.21
C MET A 127 -3.24 11.38 15.02
N GLY A 128 -2.02 11.62 14.57
CA GLY A 128 -0.81 11.20 15.27
C GLY A 128 0.41 11.27 14.37
N SER A 129 1.58 11.09 14.99
CA SER A 129 2.88 11.16 14.32
C SER A 129 3.82 10.02 14.73
N SER A 130 3.28 8.91 15.23
CA SER A 130 4.05 7.72 15.63
C SER A 130 3.43 6.39 15.22
N ASN A 131 2.16 6.36 14.81
CA ASN A 131 1.37 5.16 14.53
C ASN A 131 1.07 4.29 15.77
N GLU A 132 1.25 4.81 16.98
CA GLU A 132 0.98 4.08 18.23
C GLU A 132 -0.50 4.11 18.63
N THR A 133 -1.27 5.08 18.13
CA THR A 133 -2.67 5.29 18.52
C THR A 133 -3.64 4.33 17.83
N SER A 134 -3.17 3.51 16.88
CA SER A 134 -4.03 2.58 16.17
C SER A 134 -4.71 1.61 17.12
N TYR A 135 -6.03 1.48 16.98
CA TYR A 135 -6.80 0.47 17.70
C TYR A 135 -6.33 -0.97 17.39
N PHE A 136 -5.74 -1.19 16.21
CA PHE A 136 -5.22 -2.49 15.77
C PHE A 136 -3.78 -2.73 16.23
N GLY A 137 -3.28 -1.92 17.17
CA GLY A 137 -1.93 -1.99 17.70
C GLY A 137 -0.92 -1.16 16.91
N PRO A 138 0.23 -0.83 17.54
CA PRO A 138 1.26 0.01 16.93
C PRO A 138 1.89 -0.66 15.70
N VAL A 139 2.35 0.16 14.77
CA VAL A 139 3.26 -0.29 13.70
C VAL A 139 4.68 -0.17 14.22
N HIS A 140 5.52 -1.19 13.99
CA HIS A 140 6.92 -1.16 14.40
C HIS A 140 7.83 -0.76 13.25
N HIS A 141 8.89 -0.01 13.56
CA HIS A 141 9.87 0.40 12.57
C HIS A 141 10.68 -0.81 12.07
N PRO A 142 10.96 -0.93 10.76
CA PRO A 142 11.54 -2.15 10.16
C PRO A 142 13.01 -2.39 10.52
N LEU A 143 13.72 -1.39 11.04
CA LEU A 143 15.11 -1.52 11.49
C LEU A 143 15.23 -1.88 12.99
N ASP A 144 14.31 -1.39 13.81
CA ASP A 144 14.39 -1.51 15.27
C ASP A 144 12.98 -1.35 15.87
N PHE A 145 12.62 -2.20 16.82
CA PHE A 145 11.29 -2.22 17.44
C PHE A 145 11.11 -1.08 18.45
N ASP A 146 12.20 -0.50 18.95
CA ASP A 146 12.17 0.63 19.88
C ASP A 146 11.94 1.98 19.17
N TYR A 147 11.98 2.01 17.82
CA TYR A 147 11.70 3.20 17.03
C TYR A 147 10.27 3.21 16.48
N VAL A 148 9.71 4.42 16.43
CA VAL A 148 8.44 4.64 15.75
C VAL A 148 8.66 4.77 14.23
N PRO A 149 7.74 4.26 13.40
CA PRO A 149 7.77 4.47 11.95
C PRO A 149 7.33 5.88 11.54
N GLY A 150 6.95 6.72 12.50
CA GLY A 150 6.27 7.98 12.26
C GLY A 150 4.76 7.79 12.04
N GLY A 151 4.07 8.90 11.83
CA GLY A 151 2.62 8.88 11.61
C GLY A 151 2.10 10.08 10.83
N SER A 152 0.86 10.03 10.37
CA SER A 152 -0.10 8.95 10.58
C SER A 152 -0.09 7.87 9.51
N SER A 153 0.81 7.94 8.52
CA SER A 153 0.95 6.91 7.47
C SER A 153 2.12 5.95 7.75
N GLY A 154 2.35 5.59 9.02
CA GLY A 154 3.44 4.72 9.43
C GLY A 154 3.38 3.35 8.77
N GLY A 155 2.21 2.71 8.75
CA GLY A 155 2.02 1.43 8.04
C GLY A 155 2.36 1.50 6.55
N SER A 156 2.04 2.61 5.88
CA SER A 156 2.39 2.82 4.46
C SER A 156 3.90 2.92 4.27
N ALA A 157 4.60 3.64 5.15
CA ALA A 157 6.06 3.76 5.08
C ALA A 157 6.74 2.42 5.37
N VAL A 158 6.30 1.69 6.38
CA VAL A 158 6.85 0.37 6.71
C VAL A 158 6.60 -0.64 5.60
N ALA A 159 5.41 -0.65 4.98
CA ALA A 159 5.11 -1.55 3.89
C ALA A 159 6.05 -1.38 2.69
N VAL A 160 6.48 -0.15 2.38
CA VAL A 160 7.48 0.10 1.32
C VAL A 160 8.87 -0.28 1.81
N ALA A 161 9.29 0.21 2.99
CA ALA A 161 10.64 -0.02 3.53
C ALA A 161 10.95 -1.50 3.82
N ALA A 162 9.93 -2.30 4.12
CA ALA A 162 10.06 -3.73 4.42
C ALA A 162 9.88 -4.65 3.20
N ASN A 163 9.79 -4.09 1.98
CA ASN A 163 9.52 -4.85 0.75
C ASN A 163 8.23 -5.67 0.84
N PHE A 164 7.11 -5.03 1.21
CA PHE A 164 5.78 -5.64 1.18
C PHE A 164 4.93 -5.18 -0.01
N CYS A 165 5.40 -4.17 -0.76
CA CYS A 165 4.77 -3.64 -1.97
C CYS A 165 5.80 -2.81 -2.76
N GLN A 166 5.53 -2.45 -4.02
CA GLN A 166 6.38 -1.49 -4.74
C GLN A 166 6.15 -0.05 -4.26
N THR A 167 4.92 0.29 -3.87
CA THR A 167 4.56 1.64 -3.42
C THR A 167 3.32 1.62 -2.54
N ALA A 168 3.12 2.70 -1.78
CA ALA A 168 1.95 2.86 -0.94
C ALA A 168 1.37 4.27 -1.04
N LEU A 169 0.05 4.38 -0.92
CA LEU A 169 -0.62 5.67 -0.72
C LEU A 169 -0.78 5.96 0.77
N GLY A 170 -0.44 7.18 1.17
CA GLY A 170 -0.75 7.76 2.48
C GLY A 170 -1.62 9.02 2.37
N SER A 171 -1.88 9.65 3.51
CA SER A 171 -2.49 10.99 3.60
C SER A 171 -1.58 11.92 4.39
N ASP A 172 -1.48 13.19 4.00
CA ASP A 172 -0.62 14.19 4.65
C ASP A 172 -1.43 15.46 4.92
N THR A 173 -1.82 15.63 6.18
CA THR A 173 -2.51 16.82 6.67
C THR A 173 -1.51 17.81 7.28
N GLY A 174 -0.59 17.32 8.11
CA GLY A 174 0.43 18.14 8.80
C GLY A 174 1.87 17.63 8.67
N GLY A 175 2.13 16.67 7.79
CA GLY A 175 3.41 15.94 7.72
C GLY A 175 3.25 14.43 7.56
N SER A 176 2.01 13.94 7.55
CA SER A 176 1.70 12.52 7.74
C SER A 176 2.09 11.57 6.60
N ILE A 177 2.64 12.07 5.48
CA ILE A 177 3.40 11.26 4.49
C ILE A 177 4.89 11.53 4.62
N ARG A 178 5.28 12.81 4.68
CA ARG A 178 6.69 13.23 4.65
C ARG A 178 7.48 12.75 5.87
N GLN A 179 6.89 12.81 7.07
CA GLN A 179 7.56 12.41 8.30
C GLN A 179 7.77 10.89 8.38
N PRO A 180 6.77 10.02 8.14
CA PRO A 180 7.01 8.57 8.07
C PRO A 180 7.99 8.18 6.97
N ALA A 181 7.94 8.85 5.82
CA ALA A 181 8.89 8.60 4.75
C ALA A 181 10.33 8.93 5.17
N SER A 182 10.53 10.06 5.85
CA SER A 182 11.84 10.44 6.38
C SER A 182 12.36 9.44 7.42
N LEU A 183 11.50 8.98 8.34
CA LEU A 183 11.93 8.08 9.42
C LEU A 183 12.23 6.67 8.90
N CYS A 184 11.43 6.14 7.97
CA CYS A 184 11.64 4.82 7.39
C CYS A 184 12.56 4.79 6.16
N GLY A 185 13.18 5.91 5.78
CA GLY A 185 14.13 5.95 4.65
C GLY A 185 13.49 5.84 3.26
N ASN A 186 12.24 6.26 3.10
CA ASN A 186 11.50 6.26 1.85
C ASN A 186 11.46 7.65 1.18
N ILE A 187 11.06 7.67 -0.09
CA ILE A 187 10.64 8.90 -0.78
C ILE A 187 9.14 9.09 -0.55
N GLY A 188 8.75 10.21 0.07
CA GLY A 188 7.34 10.58 0.33
C GLY A 188 6.97 11.93 -0.29
N LEU A 189 5.97 11.96 -1.17
CA LEU A 189 5.50 13.18 -1.82
C LEU A 189 4.09 13.56 -1.36
N LYS A 190 3.96 14.74 -0.76
CA LYS A 190 2.67 15.41 -0.62
C LYS A 190 2.48 16.39 -1.79
N PRO A 191 1.58 16.12 -2.75
CA PRO A 191 1.37 17.02 -3.87
C PRO A 191 0.75 18.36 -3.44
N THR A 192 0.65 19.30 -4.38
CA THR A 192 -0.10 20.55 -4.20
C THR A 192 -1.54 20.24 -3.80
N TYR A 193 -2.09 20.98 -2.84
CA TYR A 193 -3.49 20.84 -2.45
C TYR A 193 -4.41 21.04 -3.68
N GLY A 194 -5.37 20.12 -3.87
CA GLY A 194 -6.25 20.10 -5.05
C GLY A 194 -5.71 19.30 -6.25
N ARG A 195 -4.44 18.86 -6.25
CA ARG A 195 -3.88 18.03 -7.34
C ARG A 195 -4.47 16.62 -7.37
N VAL A 196 -4.62 16.02 -6.19
CA VAL A 196 -5.20 14.68 -6.01
C VAL A 196 -6.57 14.84 -5.36
N SER A 197 -7.58 14.17 -5.93
CA SER A 197 -8.95 14.20 -5.40
C SER A 197 -8.97 13.71 -3.96
N ARG A 198 -9.78 14.36 -3.13
CA ARG A 198 -10.06 13.95 -1.74
C ARG A 198 -11.36 13.14 -1.62
N TYR A 199 -12.07 12.90 -2.71
CA TYR A 199 -13.28 12.08 -2.67
C TYR A 199 -12.94 10.63 -2.26
N GLY A 200 -13.60 10.16 -1.19
CA GLY A 200 -13.35 8.87 -0.55
C GLY A 200 -12.15 8.83 0.40
N LEU A 201 -11.52 9.97 0.71
CA LEU A 201 -10.55 10.10 1.80
C LEU A 201 -11.28 10.54 3.08
N VAL A 202 -11.15 9.77 4.15
CA VAL A 202 -11.58 10.18 5.50
C VAL A 202 -10.46 11.02 6.12
N ALA A 203 -10.77 12.28 6.42
CA ALA A 203 -9.83 13.32 6.84
C ALA A 203 -10.03 13.72 8.29
#